data_AF-A0A5M8PNI5-F1
#
_entry.id   AF-A0A5M8PNI5-F1
#
_cell.length_a   1.000
_cell.length_b   1.000
_cell.length_c   1.000
_cell.angle_alpha   90.00
_cell.angle_beta   90.00
_cell.angle_gamma   90.00
#
_symmetry.space_group_name_H-M   'P 1'
#
loop_
_entity.id
_entity.type
_entity.pdbx_description
1 polymer ?
#
loop_
_entity_poly.entity_id
_entity_poly.type
_entity_poly.pdbx_seq_one_letter_code
_entity_poly.pdbx_strand_id
1 'polypeptide(L)'
;MRKDLNYIINHVFLPLKLPQKNDSDDAKGASLIEELRAALKSLQAHIPERERSEWIPCIKMVGNMLELRDQFGGLVAEKMEAMLRKMIDGDILPLHVRGQNAGLIVRKSSEQYSFESFEVSPTTEAVIGTKGRLRRCFPGPAVVIGQDRIADANFLKPLAELLVKLDAETPGEVLPTATKAHSKVIETRDTVHPRFVTELLTGILRAVGQPLDVPRIYKHTRDDVLWKDALKPWRRSPLWLFLRVALQTSLMRNDDEEPHVRYKSFMLFFMTHVLQGALEASMPSDTLFLMTAKISRRALKLGAVVETAWLQDVETIIGAVQQELIRRWKSVEKHQDPLGTQQNLFPSQLSFLHDTELTLSRLRPYLAKVPARSAPASTYHHFTSDCGCRISQCSLSLPDLSLLTEGDRGQVRL
;
A
#
# COMPACT_ATOMS: atom_id res chain seq x y z
N MET A 1 -1.42 0.93 20.81
CA MET A 1 -2.78 0.53 20.43
C MET A 1 -3.39 1.41 19.33
N ARG A 2 -3.84 2.66 19.56
CA ARG A 2 -4.51 3.47 18.49
C ARG A 2 -3.58 3.92 17.35
N LYS A 3 -2.29 4.17 17.63
CA LYS A 3 -1.31 4.56 16.60
C LYS A 3 -0.92 3.39 15.68
N ASP A 4 -0.80 2.20 16.25
CA ASP A 4 -0.43 0.99 15.51
C ASP A 4 -1.57 0.56 14.60
N LEU A 5 -2.82 0.68 15.07
CA LEU A 5 -4.01 0.44 14.27
C LEU A 5 -4.12 1.41 13.08
N ASN A 6 -3.81 2.69 13.25
CA ASN A 6 -3.79 3.65 12.13
C ASN A 6 -2.74 3.26 11.07
N TYR A 7 -1.56 2.82 11.49
CA TYR A 7 -0.54 2.31 10.56
C TYR A 7 -1.08 1.12 9.76
N ILE A 8 -1.67 0.14 10.44
CA ILE A 8 -2.27 -1.05 9.79
C ILE A 8 -3.37 -0.62 8.82
N ILE A 9 -4.29 0.27 9.21
CA ILE A 9 -5.36 0.77 8.33
C ILE A 9 -4.77 1.47 7.09
N ASN A 10 -3.78 2.35 7.26
CA ASN A 10 -3.15 3.07 6.15
C ASN A 10 -2.55 2.11 5.12
N HIS A 11 -1.83 1.08 5.60
CA HIS A 11 -1.11 0.15 4.73
C HIS A 11 -2.00 -0.96 4.16
N VAL A 12 -2.98 -1.46 4.92
CA VAL A 12 -3.91 -2.52 4.48
C VAL A 12 -5.00 -1.95 3.58
N PHE A 13 -5.69 -0.90 4.03
CA PHE A 13 -6.87 -0.38 3.36
C PHE A 13 -6.56 0.71 2.35
N LEU A 14 -5.50 1.51 2.49
CA LEU A 14 -5.26 2.71 1.70
C LEU A 14 -6.48 3.65 1.72
N PRO A 15 -6.75 4.34 2.84
CA PRO A 15 -7.80 5.35 2.94
C PRO A 15 -7.52 6.56 2.02
N LEU A 16 -8.52 7.42 1.84
CA LEU A 16 -8.39 8.61 0.97
C LEU A 16 -7.36 9.61 1.53
N LYS A 17 -7.33 9.77 2.85
CA LYS A 17 -6.37 10.64 3.54
C LYS A 17 -5.22 9.79 4.09
N LEU A 18 -4.12 9.78 3.36
CA LEU A 18 -2.89 9.10 3.76
C LEU A 18 -1.91 10.06 4.45
N PRO A 19 -0.98 9.54 5.28
CA PRO A 19 0.08 10.35 5.84
C PRO A 19 0.93 11.00 4.74
N GLN A 20 1.51 12.16 5.03
CA GLN A 20 2.35 12.91 4.10
C GLN A 20 3.85 12.83 4.45
N LYS A 21 4.18 12.00 5.44
CA LYS A 21 5.53 11.74 5.93
C LYS A 21 5.69 10.26 6.23
N ASN A 22 6.92 9.76 6.13
CA ASN A 22 7.25 8.38 6.46
C ASN A 22 6.73 8.02 7.87
N ASP A 23 5.95 6.94 7.96
CA ASP A 23 5.39 6.41 9.20
C ASP A 23 5.95 5.03 9.57
N SER A 24 6.95 4.54 8.82
CA SER A 24 7.66 3.29 9.05
C SER A 24 8.31 3.27 10.42
N ASP A 25 8.10 2.17 11.12
CA ASP A 25 8.54 1.94 12.49
C ASP A 25 8.52 0.43 12.73
N ASP A 26 9.58 -0.10 13.34
CA ASP A 26 9.73 -1.55 13.55
C ASP A 26 8.67 -2.11 14.49
N ALA A 27 8.27 -1.37 15.53
CA ALA A 27 7.23 -1.80 16.46
C ALA A 27 5.84 -1.83 15.79
N LYS A 28 5.57 -0.88 14.90
CA LYS A 28 4.34 -0.90 14.08
C LYS A 28 4.36 -2.05 13.07
N GLY A 29 5.54 -2.34 12.50
CA GLY A 29 5.75 -3.50 11.63
C GLY A 29 5.50 -4.82 12.35
N ALA A 30 6.05 -4.97 13.56
CA ALA A 30 5.79 -6.14 14.43
C ALA A 30 4.30 -6.25 14.79
N SER A 31 3.64 -5.13 15.11
CA SER A 31 2.20 -5.10 15.36
C SER A 31 1.38 -5.59 14.16
N LEU A 32 1.75 -5.21 12.93
CA LEU A 32 1.11 -5.72 11.71
C LEU A 32 1.29 -7.24 11.56
N ILE A 33 2.47 -7.77 11.86
CA ILE A 33 2.75 -9.21 11.80
C ILE A 33 1.94 -9.96 12.87
N GLU A 34 1.82 -9.41 14.08
CA GLU A 34 1.03 -10.00 15.16
C GLU A 34 -0.47 -10.03 14.84
N GLU A 35 -1.05 -8.94 14.33
CA GLU A 35 -2.45 -8.92 13.89
C GLU A 35 -2.72 -9.92 12.77
N LEU A 36 -1.77 -10.06 11.84
CA LEU A 36 -1.85 -11.05 10.77
C LEU A 36 -1.82 -12.49 11.31
N ARG A 37 -0.95 -12.74 12.31
CA ARG A 37 -0.83 -14.04 12.99
C ARG A 37 -2.10 -14.37 13.77
N ALA A 38 -2.65 -13.39 14.50
CA ALA A 38 -3.91 -13.53 15.24
C ALA A 38 -5.06 -13.86 14.30
N ALA A 39 -5.18 -13.14 13.17
CA ALA A 39 -6.20 -13.42 12.16
C ALA A 39 -6.04 -14.80 11.51
N LEU A 40 -4.81 -15.27 11.24
CA LEU A 40 -4.59 -16.62 10.72
C LEU A 40 -5.06 -17.71 11.70
N LYS A 41 -4.72 -17.55 12.99
CA LYS A 41 -5.15 -18.48 14.05
C LYS A 41 -6.67 -18.46 14.21
N SER A 42 -7.27 -17.28 14.20
CA SER A 42 -8.72 -17.11 14.27
C SER A 42 -9.40 -17.78 13.07
N LEU A 43 -8.95 -17.53 11.85
CA LEU A 43 -9.50 -18.19 10.66
C LEU A 43 -9.39 -19.72 10.75
N GLN A 44 -8.23 -20.24 11.17
CA GLN A 44 -8.02 -21.68 11.32
C GLN A 44 -9.03 -22.33 12.28
N ALA A 45 -9.43 -21.63 13.35
CA ALA A 45 -10.44 -22.13 14.28
C ALA A 45 -11.81 -22.35 13.61
N HIS A 46 -12.15 -21.53 12.62
CA HIS A 46 -13.39 -21.60 11.83
C HIS A 46 -13.34 -22.60 10.67
N ILE A 47 -12.17 -23.17 10.36
CA ILE A 47 -11.98 -24.12 9.27
C ILE A 47 -12.15 -25.56 9.78
N PRO A 48 -12.78 -26.48 9.01
CA PRO A 48 -12.88 -27.90 9.37
C PRO A 48 -11.52 -28.54 9.65
N GLU A 49 -11.46 -29.44 10.63
CA GLU A 49 -10.19 -30.01 11.13
C GLU A 49 -9.28 -30.59 10.03
N ARG A 50 -9.88 -31.28 9.05
CA ARG A 50 -9.20 -31.83 7.87
C ARG A 50 -8.40 -30.82 7.05
N GLU A 51 -8.80 -29.55 7.05
CA GLU A 51 -8.20 -28.47 6.27
C GLU A 51 -7.31 -27.56 7.14
N ARG A 52 -7.33 -27.73 8.47
CA ARG A 52 -6.55 -26.87 9.40
C ARG A 52 -5.05 -27.05 9.25
N SER A 53 -4.60 -28.27 8.96
CA SER A 53 -3.17 -28.61 8.80
C SER A 53 -2.51 -27.76 7.71
N GLU A 54 -3.27 -27.40 6.68
CA GLU A 54 -2.80 -26.63 5.53
C GLU A 54 -2.46 -25.17 5.87
N TRP A 55 -3.01 -24.65 6.98
CA TRP A 55 -2.76 -23.28 7.45
C TRP A 55 -1.63 -23.19 8.47
N ILE A 56 -1.24 -24.32 9.07
CA ILE A 56 -0.16 -24.39 10.07
C ILE A 56 1.15 -23.81 9.53
N PRO A 57 1.62 -24.15 8.31
CA PRO A 57 2.84 -23.58 7.77
C PRO A 57 2.78 -22.06 7.66
N CYS A 58 1.63 -21.48 7.29
CA CYS A 58 1.47 -20.02 7.20
C CYS A 58 1.45 -19.34 8.58
N ILE A 59 0.83 -19.95 9.59
CA ILE A 59 0.84 -19.43 10.98
C ILE A 59 2.27 -19.46 11.54
N LYS A 60 2.97 -20.58 11.36
CA LYS A 60 4.37 -20.76 11.77
C LYS A 60 5.27 -19.77 11.02
N MET A 61 5.12 -19.64 9.70
CA MET A 61 5.83 -18.70 8.85
C MET A 61 5.75 -17.25 9.37
N VAL A 62 4.55 -16.77 9.72
CA VAL A 62 4.35 -15.41 10.25
C VAL A 62 4.91 -15.28 11.67
N GLY A 63 4.78 -16.30 12.52
CA GLY A 63 5.40 -16.33 13.85
C GLY A 63 6.92 -16.26 13.81
N ASN A 64 7.53 -17.00 12.88
CA ASN A 64 8.97 -17.05 12.69
C ASN A 64 9.58 -15.67 12.38
N MET A 65 8.84 -14.79 11.68
CA MET A 65 9.31 -13.41 11.40
C MET A 65 9.55 -12.58 12.66
N LEU A 66 8.76 -12.82 13.70
CA LEU A 66 8.87 -12.15 14.99
C LEU A 66 10.00 -12.78 15.81
N GLU A 67 10.07 -14.11 15.82
CA GLU A 67 11.08 -14.85 16.59
C GLU A 67 12.51 -14.58 16.13
N LEU A 68 12.72 -14.44 14.81
CA LEU A 68 14.03 -14.14 14.22
C LEU A 68 14.63 -12.80 14.64
N ARG A 69 13.79 -11.87 15.13
CA ARG A 69 14.21 -10.51 15.45
C ARG A 69 14.51 -10.34 16.94
N ASP A 70 15.36 -9.37 17.24
CA ASP A 70 15.57 -8.88 18.60
C ASP A 70 14.56 -7.79 18.97
N GLN A 71 14.68 -7.26 20.18
CA GLN A 71 13.82 -6.18 20.69
C GLN A 71 13.95 -4.85 19.92
N PHE A 72 15.02 -4.69 19.13
CA PHE A 72 15.27 -3.54 18.27
C PHE A 72 14.86 -3.80 16.81
N GLY A 73 14.28 -4.97 16.53
CA GLY A 73 13.83 -5.38 15.21
C GLY A 73 14.93 -5.93 14.30
N GLY A 74 16.18 -6.06 14.75
CA GLY A 74 17.30 -6.63 13.99
C GLY A 74 17.21 -8.15 13.87
N LEU A 75 17.62 -8.74 12.74
CA LEU A 75 17.78 -10.20 12.64
C LEU A 75 18.92 -10.69 13.56
N VAL A 76 18.75 -11.87 14.17
CA VAL A 76 19.75 -12.48 15.06
C VAL A 76 20.34 -13.74 14.40
N ALA A 77 21.67 -13.80 14.29
CA ALA A 77 22.37 -14.84 13.53
C ALA A 77 22.18 -16.23 14.13
N GLU A 78 22.27 -16.36 15.45
CA GLU A 78 22.09 -17.63 16.17
C GLU A 78 20.67 -18.16 16.00
N LYS A 79 19.67 -17.27 16.02
CA LYS A 79 18.27 -17.63 15.76
C LYS A 79 18.08 -18.06 14.31
N MET A 80 18.67 -17.34 13.35
CA MET A 80 18.62 -17.69 11.93
C MET A 80 19.19 -19.08 11.68
N GLU A 81 20.38 -19.36 12.20
CA GLU A 81 21.05 -20.66 12.11
C GLU A 81 20.18 -21.76 12.73
N ALA A 82 19.70 -21.55 13.96
CA ALA A 82 18.87 -22.52 14.65
C ALA A 82 17.55 -22.79 13.90
N MET A 83 16.92 -21.78 13.32
CA MET A 83 15.68 -21.93 12.57
C MET A 83 15.89 -22.66 11.27
N LEU A 84 16.90 -22.29 10.48
CA LEU A 84 17.23 -22.97 9.22
C LEU A 84 17.53 -24.47 9.45
N ARG A 85 18.28 -24.84 10.50
CA ARG A 85 18.52 -26.27 10.82
C ARG A 85 17.28 -27.03 11.24
N LYS A 86 16.34 -26.38 11.91
CA LYS A 86 15.12 -27.00 12.46
C LYS A 86 13.97 -27.05 11.46
N MET A 87 14.14 -26.50 10.25
CA MET A 87 13.10 -26.55 9.22
C MET A 87 12.83 -28.00 8.83
N ILE A 88 11.56 -28.38 8.87
CA ILE A 88 11.05 -29.65 8.36
C ILE A 88 10.38 -29.46 7.00
N ASP A 89 10.14 -30.54 6.28
CA ASP A 89 9.48 -30.49 4.97
C ASP A 89 8.15 -29.74 5.04
N GLY A 90 7.98 -28.76 4.15
CA GLY A 90 6.84 -27.84 4.11
C GLY A 90 7.02 -26.55 4.92
N ASP A 91 8.09 -26.42 5.71
CA ASP A 91 8.37 -25.18 6.44
C ASP A 91 8.75 -24.03 5.51
N ILE A 92 8.34 -22.83 5.93
CA ILE A 92 8.57 -21.58 5.21
C ILE A 92 9.17 -20.56 6.17
N LEU A 93 10.33 -20.01 5.80
CA LEU A 93 11.04 -19.00 6.57
C LEU A 93 11.14 -17.71 5.75
N PRO A 94 10.31 -16.71 6.03
CA PRO A 94 10.28 -15.46 5.28
C PRO A 94 11.14 -14.40 5.98
N LEU A 95 11.99 -13.74 5.20
CA LEU A 95 12.95 -12.73 5.62
C LEU A 95 12.69 -11.42 4.87
N HIS A 96 12.25 -10.40 5.60
CA HIS A 96 12.22 -9.03 5.09
C HIS A 96 13.58 -8.38 5.37
N VAL A 97 14.42 -8.26 4.34
CA VAL A 97 15.79 -7.72 4.44
C VAL A 97 15.72 -6.21 4.26
N ARG A 98 15.60 -5.48 5.38
CA ARG A 98 15.25 -4.05 5.40
C ARG A 98 16.33 -3.19 4.77
N GLY A 99 17.59 -3.45 5.11
CA GLY A 99 18.75 -2.72 4.60
C GLY A 99 18.90 -2.79 3.07
N GLN A 100 18.24 -3.74 2.41
CA GLN A 100 18.40 -4.01 0.98
C GLN A 100 17.09 -3.91 0.17
N ASN A 101 16.00 -3.37 0.72
CA ASN A 101 14.72 -3.28 -0.01
C ASN A 101 14.31 -4.62 -0.67
N ALA A 102 14.57 -5.74 0.02
CA ALA A 102 14.39 -7.07 -0.54
C ALA A 102 13.59 -7.99 0.40
N GLY A 103 12.84 -8.90 -0.21
CA GLY A 103 12.26 -10.05 0.43
C GLY A 103 13.03 -11.30 0.02
N LEU A 104 13.23 -12.21 0.97
CA LEU A 104 13.76 -13.54 0.75
C LEU A 104 12.81 -14.54 1.42
N ILE A 105 12.36 -15.55 0.68
CA ILE A 105 11.57 -16.66 1.22
C ILE A 105 12.40 -17.92 1.09
N VAL A 106 12.69 -18.55 2.22
CA VAL A 106 13.34 -19.86 2.25
C VAL A 106 12.26 -20.91 2.45
N ARG A 107 12.21 -21.93 1.59
CA ARG A 107 11.28 -23.06 1.74
C ARG A 107 12.04 -24.35 1.88
N LYS A 108 11.61 -25.19 2.82
CA LYS A 108 12.11 -26.55 2.95
C LYS A 108 11.22 -27.49 2.17
N SER A 109 11.78 -28.14 1.17
CA SER A 109 11.24 -29.37 0.57
C SER A 109 12.13 -30.54 0.97
N SER A 110 11.75 -31.77 0.62
CA SER A 110 12.62 -32.95 0.82
C SER A 110 14.07 -32.65 0.43
N GLU A 111 15.04 -33.03 1.27
CA GLU A 111 16.50 -32.88 1.09
C GLU A 111 17.03 -31.57 0.44
N GLN A 112 16.24 -30.50 0.40
CA GLN A 112 16.51 -29.30 -0.39
C GLN A 112 15.87 -28.05 0.22
N TYR A 113 16.54 -26.92 0.02
CA TYR A 113 16.08 -25.59 0.43
C TYR A 113 15.99 -24.68 -0.79
N SER A 114 14.82 -24.11 -1.07
CA SER A 114 14.68 -23.04 -2.06
C SER A 114 14.89 -21.68 -1.41
N PHE A 115 15.59 -20.80 -2.10
CA PHE A 115 15.83 -19.40 -1.72
C PHE A 115 15.23 -18.52 -2.81
N GLU A 116 14.10 -17.88 -2.54
CA GLU A 116 13.33 -17.07 -3.48
C GLU A 116 13.44 -15.59 -3.10
N SER A 117 14.12 -14.78 -3.92
CA SER A 117 14.32 -13.36 -3.60
C SER A 117 13.57 -12.42 -4.54
N PHE A 118 13.24 -11.23 -4.06
CA PHE A 118 12.57 -10.18 -4.85
C PHE A 118 12.68 -8.80 -4.20
N GLU A 119 12.52 -7.75 -5.00
CA GLU A 119 12.44 -6.36 -4.52
C GLU A 119 11.09 -6.09 -3.83
N VAL A 120 11.05 -5.41 -2.67
CA VAL A 120 9.78 -5.11 -1.97
C VAL A 120 9.22 -3.71 -2.26
N SER A 121 10.04 -2.74 -2.66
CA SER A 121 9.59 -1.39 -3.01
C SER A 121 10.16 -0.96 -4.36
N PRO A 122 9.33 -0.50 -5.32
CA PRO A 122 9.81 0.01 -6.60
C PRO A 122 10.46 1.39 -6.45
N THR A 123 11.15 1.88 -7.47
CA THR A 123 11.67 3.26 -7.47
C THR A 123 10.54 4.30 -7.47
N THR A 124 10.83 5.50 -6.96
CA THR A 124 9.92 6.65 -6.99
C THR A 124 9.50 6.97 -8.41
N GLU A 125 10.44 6.93 -9.36
CA GLU A 125 10.17 7.11 -10.78
C GLU A 125 9.17 6.07 -11.31
N ALA A 126 9.36 4.78 -10.98
CA ALA A 126 8.43 3.75 -11.41
C ALA A 126 7.03 3.95 -10.82
N VAL A 127 6.90 4.44 -9.59
CA VAL A 127 5.59 4.72 -8.97
C VAL A 127 4.91 5.91 -9.66
N ILE A 128 5.61 7.03 -9.78
CA ILE A 128 5.03 8.30 -10.29
C ILE A 128 4.83 8.24 -11.81
N GLY A 129 5.77 7.63 -12.54
CA GLY A 129 5.76 7.56 -13.99
C GLY A 129 4.79 6.52 -14.57
N THR A 130 4.32 5.56 -13.77
CA THR A 130 3.42 4.52 -14.28
C THR A 130 2.04 5.07 -14.60
N LYS A 131 1.65 4.99 -15.87
CA LYS A 131 0.25 5.16 -16.29
C LYS A 131 -0.56 3.93 -15.87
N GLY A 132 -1.60 4.13 -15.05
CA GLY A 132 -2.47 3.05 -14.59
C GLY A 132 -1.96 2.34 -13.33
N ARG A 133 -1.57 1.07 -13.44
CA ARG A 133 -1.13 0.26 -12.28
C ARG A 133 0.20 -0.41 -12.54
N LEU A 134 1.17 -0.18 -11.65
CA LEU A 134 2.48 -0.81 -11.71
C LEU A 134 2.35 -2.32 -11.47
N ARG A 135 2.57 -3.11 -12.52
CA ARG A 135 2.51 -4.57 -12.47
C ARG A 135 3.92 -5.11 -12.22
N ARG A 136 4.07 -5.90 -11.15
CA ARG A 136 5.35 -6.51 -10.74
C ARG A 136 5.17 -8.03 -10.58
N CYS A 137 6.24 -8.78 -10.86
CA CYS A 137 6.27 -10.23 -10.83
C CYS A 137 7.03 -10.70 -9.58
N PHE A 138 6.51 -11.73 -8.90
CA PHE A 138 7.08 -12.26 -7.65
C PHE A 138 6.97 -13.78 -7.57
N PRO A 139 7.94 -14.48 -6.97
CA PRO A 139 9.27 -13.98 -6.62
C PRO A 139 10.11 -13.72 -7.89
N GLY A 140 11.29 -13.13 -7.71
CA GLY A 140 12.25 -12.89 -8.76
C GLY A 140 13.12 -14.13 -9.00
N PRO A 141 14.45 -14.06 -8.80
CA PRO A 141 15.31 -15.22 -8.91
C PRO A 141 15.10 -16.19 -7.74
N ALA A 142 15.21 -17.48 -8.05
CA ALA A 142 15.15 -18.56 -7.08
C ALA A 142 16.30 -19.56 -7.29
N VAL A 143 16.86 -20.05 -6.18
CA VAL A 143 17.98 -21.00 -6.18
C VAL A 143 17.65 -22.12 -5.20
N VAL A 144 17.94 -23.36 -5.59
CA VAL A 144 17.82 -24.53 -4.72
C VAL A 144 19.20 -25.02 -4.27
N ILE A 145 19.30 -25.38 -3.00
CA ILE A 145 20.52 -25.92 -2.37
C ILE A 145 20.17 -27.22 -1.65
N GLY A 146 21.08 -28.20 -1.66
CA GLY A 146 20.90 -29.45 -0.93
C GLY A 146 20.95 -29.29 0.60
N GLN A 147 20.23 -30.17 1.30
CA GLN A 147 20.20 -30.22 2.75
C GLN A 147 21.58 -30.51 3.37
N ASP A 148 22.44 -31.25 2.67
CA ASP A 148 23.84 -31.48 3.03
C ASP A 148 24.61 -30.17 3.24
N ARG A 149 24.38 -29.16 2.38
CA ARG A 149 25.02 -27.85 2.50
C ARG A 149 24.50 -27.05 3.69
N ILE A 150 23.20 -27.11 3.95
CA ILE A 150 22.62 -26.43 5.12
C ILE A 150 23.01 -27.13 6.43
N ALA A 151 23.25 -28.45 6.40
CA ALA A 151 23.77 -29.19 7.53
C ALA A 151 25.24 -28.85 7.86
N ASP A 152 26.03 -28.42 6.87
CA ASP A 152 27.40 -27.97 7.07
C ASP A 152 27.46 -26.62 7.82
N ALA A 153 27.96 -26.65 9.05
CA ALA A 153 28.12 -25.46 9.87
C ALA A 153 29.07 -24.42 9.25
N ASN A 154 30.04 -24.84 8.44
CA ASN A 154 30.97 -23.93 7.75
C ASN A 154 30.29 -23.14 6.63
N PHE A 155 29.15 -23.62 6.12
CA PHE A 155 28.33 -22.89 5.17
C PHE A 155 27.21 -22.10 5.86
N LEU A 156 26.47 -22.76 6.77
CA LEU A 156 25.28 -22.16 7.37
C LEU A 156 25.60 -20.94 8.24
N LYS A 157 26.69 -20.98 9.02
CA LYS A 157 27.05 -19.88 9.91
C LYS A 157 27.41 -18.60 9.12
N PRO A 158 28.33 -18.63 8.13
CA PRO A 158 28.57 -17.45 7.28
C PRO A 158 27.34 -16.98 6.52
N LEU A 159 26.46 -17.89 6.07
CA LEU A 159 25.21 -17.52 5.43
C LEU A 159 24.28 -16.73 6.38
N ALA A 160 24.12 -17.22 7.61
CA ALA A 160 23.33 -16.54 8.64
C ALA A 160 23.90 -15.16 8.98
N GLU A 161 25.22 -15.06 9.19
CA GLU A 161 25.92 -13.79 9.43
C GLU A 161 25.75 -12.81 8.26
N LEU A 162 25.88 -13.30 7.01
CA LEU A 162 25.64 -12.48 5.81
C LEU A 162 24.21 -11.95 5.76
N LEU A 163 23.20 -12.79 6.02
CA LEU A 163 21.80 -12.37 6.01
C LEU A 163 21.51 -11.31 7.09
N VAL A 164 22.07 -11.45 8.28
CA VAL A 164 21.96 -10.45 9.35
C VAL A 164 22.64 -9.14 8.94
N LYS A 165 23.84 -9.23 8.37
CA LYS A 165 24.57 -8.05 7.88
C LYS A 165 23.80 -7.31 6.80
N LEU A 166 23.20 -8.03 5.85
CA LEU A 166 22.37 -7.44 4.80
C LEU A 166 21.09 -6.78 5.36
N ASP A 167 20.47 -7.31 6.42
CA ASP A 167 19.32 -6.64 7.05
C ASP A 167 19.72 -5.35 7.78
N ALA A 168 20.88 -5.35 8.45
CA ALA A 168 21.34 -4.27 9.31
C ALA A 168 22.02 -3.12 8.55
N GLU A 169 22.77 -3.42 7.48
CA GLU A 169 23.59 -2.44 6.77
C GLU A 169 22.99 -2.06 5.41
N THR A 170 23.12 -0.79 5.04
CA THR A 170 22.80 -0.28 3.69
C THR A 170 24.03 0.46 3.14
N PRO A 171 24.88 -0.23 2.36
CA PRO A 171 26.07 0.39 1.79
C PRO A 171 25.74 1.52 0.81
N GLY A 172 26.65 2.47 0.64
CA GLY A 172 26.42 3.66 -0.20
C GLY A 172 26.19 3.33 -1.68
N GLU A 173 26.72 2.20 -2.17
CA GLU A 173 26.63 1.77 -3.57
C GLU A 173 25.21 1.38 -4.00
N VAL A 174 24.37 1.00 -3.04
CA VAL A 174 22.96 0.65 -3.29
C VAL A 174 22.01 1.83 -3.10
N LEU A 175 22.53 2.97 -2.63
CA LEU A 175 21.74 4.18 -2.51
C LEU A 175 21.66 4.89 -3.87
N PRO A 176 20.45 5.29 -4.30
CA PRO A 176 20.30 6.05 -5.53
C PRO A 176 21.02 7.40 -5.42
N THR A 177 21.57 7.88 -6.53
CA THR A 177 22.24 9.19 -6.62
C THR A 177 21.53 10.06 -7.65
N ALA A 178 21.38 11.35 -7.32
CA ALA A 178 20.82 12.35 -8.20
C ALA A 178 21.86 13.45 -8.46
N THR A 179 21.87 13.99 -9.68
CA THR A 179 22.71 15.14 -10.02
C THR A 179 21.99 16.41 -9.62
N LYS A 180 22.54 17.15 -8.66
CA LYS A 180 22.03 18.45 -8.20
C LYS A 180 23.13 19.48 -8.34
N ALA A 181 22.87 20.57 -9.07
CA ALA A 181 23.86 21.62 -9.34
C ALA A 181 25.22 21.05 -9.81
N HIS A 182 25.20 20.14 -10.79
CA HIS A 182 26.37 19.45 -11.35
C HIS A 182 27.16 18.53 -10.40
N SER A 183 26.67 18.29 -9.16
CA SER A 183 27.26 17.34 -8.22
C SER A 183 26.36 16.12 -8.01
N LYS A 184 26.95 14.93 -7.84
CA LYS A 184 26.22 13.71 -7.50
C LYS A 184 25.96 13.68 -5.99
N VAL A 185 24.70 13.70 -5.61
CA VAL A 185 24.26 13.66 -4.21
C VAL A 185 23.39 12.42 -4.01
N ILE A 186 23.53 11.76 -2.86
CA ILE A 186 22.66 10.63 -2.48
C ILE A 186 21.21 11.10 -2.41
N GLU A 187 20.33 10.45 -3.18
CA GLU A 187 18.90 10.73 -3.19
C GLU A 187 18.21 9.93 -2.09
N THR A 188 18.23 10.48 -0.87
CA THR A 188 17.71 9.83 0.34
C THR A 188 16.20 9.58 0.35
N ARG A 189 15.47 10.11 -0.65
CA ARG A 189 14.01 9.98 -0.79
C ARG A 189 13.59 8.82 -1.69
N ASP A 190 14.52 8.26 -2.45
CA ASP A 190 14.24 7.13 -3.33
C ASP A 190 14.62 5.79 -2.66
N THR A 191 14.28 4.67 -3.30
CA THR A 191 14.46 3.32 -2.72
C THR A 191 15.84 2.76 -2.93
N VAL A 192 16.29 1.97 -1.96
CA VAL A 192 17.53 1.19 -2.04
C VAL A 192 17.44 0.15 -3.16
N HIS A 193 18.51 -0.01 -3.94
CA HIS A 193 18.59 -1.05 -4.97
C HIS A 193 18.81 -2.43 -4.33
N PRO A 194 18.01 -3.45 -4.68
CA PRO A 194 18.02 -4.75 -3.98
C PRO A 194 19.14 -5.71 -4.41
N ARG A 195 20.20 -5.21 -5.06
CA ARG A 195 21.19 -6.05 -5.77
C ARG A 195 21.96 -6.97 -4.84
N PHE A 196 22.21 -6.59 -3.59
CA PHE A 196 22.96 -7.47 -2.70
C PHE A 196 22.20 -8.73 -2.30
N VAL A 197 20.86 -8.70 -2.34
CA VAL A 197 20.03 -9.89 -2.13
C VAL A 197 19.69 -10.56 -3.46
N THR A 198 19.19 -9.77 -4.42
CA THR A 198 18.69 -10.31 -5.70
C THR A 198 19.77 -10.73 -6.68
N GLU A 199 20.99 -10.19 -6.57
CA GLU A 199 22.12 -10.50 -7.47
C GLU A 199 23.28 -11.15 -6.71
N LEU A 200 23.86 -10.50 -5.70
CA LEU A 200 25.05 -11.01 -4.99
C LEU A 200 24.75 -12.29 -4.22
N LEU A 201 23.79 -12.26 -3.29
CA LEU A 201 23.41 -13.46 -2.54
C LEU A 201 22.95 -14.58 -3.49
N THR A 202 22.13 -14.24 -4.49
CA THR A 202 21.71 -15.19 -5.51
C THR A 202 22.91 -15.81 -6.24
N GLY A 203 23.93 -15.02 -6.60
CA GLY A 203 25.17 -15.50 -7.21
C GLY A 203 25.96 -16.45 -6.31
N ILE A 204 26.08 -16.11 -5.02
CA ILE A 204 26.73 -16.96 -4.00
C ILE A 204 25.99 -18.30 -3.89
N LEU A 205 24.66 -18.27 -3.75
CA LEU A 205 23.84 -19.47 -3.62
C LEU A 205 23.90 -20.34 -4.89
N ARG A 206 23.98 -19.73 -6.08
CA ARG A 206 24.14 -20.45 -7.35
C ARG A 206 25.47 -21.19 -7.48
N ALA A 207 26.53 -20.75 -6.80
CA ALA A 207 27.82 -21.45 -6.82
C ALA A 207 27.78 -22.80 -6.08
N VAL A 208 26.85 -22.96 -5.13
CA VAL A 208 26.70 -24.17 -4.30
C VAL A 208 25.36 -24.89 -4.52
N GLY A 209 24.57 -24.42 -5.49
CA GLY A 209 23.21 -24.88 -5.76
C GLY A 209 22.86 -24.81 -7.24
N GLN A 210 21.58 -24.81 -7.56
CA GLN A 210 21.08 -24.73 -8.94
C GLN A 210 19.97 -23.70 -9.07
N PRO A 211 19.82 -23.02 -10.23
CA PRO A 211 18.65 -22.20 -10.50
C PRO A 211 17.37 -23.04 -10.38
N LEU A 212 16.35 -22.47 -9.73
CA LEU A 212 15.05 -23.11 -9.60
C LEU A 212 14.01 -22.26 -10.32
N ASP A 213 13.19 -22.89 -11.16
CA ASP A 213 12.00 -22.23 -11.69
C ASP A 213 10.82 -22.45 -10.73
N VAL A 214 10.19 -21.36 -10.33
CA VAL A 214 9.11 -21.37 -9.34
C VAL A 214 7.86 -20.70 -9.91
N PRO A 215 6.65 -21.12 -9.51
CA PRO A 215 5.42 -20.44 -9.89
C PRO A 215 5.46 -18.97 -9.46
N ARG A 216 5.24 -18.06 -10.42
CA ARG A 216 5.27 -16.62 -10.17
C ARG A 216 3.89 -16.01 -10.22
N ILE A 217 3.67 -15.03 -9.35
CA ILE A 217 2.46 -14.21 -9.29
C ILE A 217 2.73 -12.82 -9.81
N TYR A 218 1.71 -12.24 -10.43
CA TYR A 218 1.70 -10.83 -10.79
C TYR A 218 0.85 -10.06 -9.80
N LYS A 219 1.41 -9.00 -9.21
CA LYS A 219 0.64 -8.05 -8.39
C LYS A 219 0.65 -6.67 -9.03
N HIS A 220 -0.52 -6.04 -9.02
CA HIS A 220 -0.63 -4.59 -9.18
C HIS A 220 -0.22 -3.93 -7.87
N THR A 221 1.02 -3.47 -7.82
CA THR A 221 1.59 -2.79 -6.65
C THR A 221 0.97 -1.40 -6.57
N ARG A 222 0.11 -1.23 -5.56
CA ARG A 222 -0.42 0.08 -5.18
C ARG A 222 0.51 0.65 -4.14
N ASP A 223 1.33 1.59 -4.57
CA ASP A 223 2.20 2.43 -3.76
C ASP A 223 1.97 3.87 -4.21
N ASP A 224 2.16 4.83 -3.31
CA ASP A 224 2.04 6.27 -3.58
C ASP A 224 3.22 6.97 -2.93
N VAL A 225 3.75 8.02 -3.57
CA VAL A 225 4.84 8.83 -3.02
C VAL A 225 4.25 10.16 -2.56
N LEU A 226 3.83 10.22 -1.30
CA LEU A 226 3.15 11.38 -0.72
C LEU A 226 4.11 12.17 0.16
N TRP A 227 4.20 13.47 -0.08
CA TRP A 227 5.18 14.30 0.60
C TRP A 227 4.62 15.69 0.85
N LYS A 228 4.68 16.11 2.12
CA LYS A 228 4.42 17.49 2.53
C LYS A 228 5.30 17.84 3.72
N ASP A 229 6.21 18.80 3.53
CA ASP A 229 7.07 19.38 4.58
C ASP A 229 7.78 18.32 5.46
N ALA A 230 8.34 17.28 4.83
CA ALA A 230 8.94 16.14 5.52
C ALA A 230 10.32 15.76 4.97
N LEU A 231 11.12 15.02 5.76
CA LEU A 231 12.42 14.51 5.29
C LEU A 231 12.24 13.41 4.23
N LYS A 232 11.43 12.39 4.56
CA LYS A 232 11.10 11.25 3.71
C LYS A 232 9.61 11.25 3.38
N PRO A 233 9.23 10.93 2.12
CA PRO A 233 7.83 10.78 1.75
C PRO A 233 7.18 9.63 2.53
N TRP A 234 5.87 9.70 2.68
CA TRP A 234 5.09 8.50 2.97
C TRP A 234 5.06 7.62 1.73
N ARG A 235 5.28 6.32 1.95
CA ARG A 235 5.13 5.25 0.97
C ARG A 235 4.43 4.09 1.62
N ARG A 236 3.78 3.25 0.82
CA ARG A 236 3.13 2.06 1.35
C ARG A 236 4.17 1.08 1.88
N SER A 237 3.86 0.45 3.01
CA SER A 237 4.76 -0.44 3.74
C SER A 237 5.34 -1.55 2.85
N PRO A 238 6.69 -1.64 2.72
CA PRO A 238 7.35 -2.72 2.00
C PRO A 238 7.11 -4.09 2.65
N LEU A 239 7.08 -4.12 3.99
CA LEU A 239 6.73 -5.29 4.79
C LEU A 239 5.32 -5.80 4.44
N TRP A 240 4.36 -4.90 4.23
CA TRP A 240 3.02 -5.31 3.84
C TRP A 240 2.97 -5.97 2.46
N LEU A 241 3.74 -5.47 1.48
CA LEU A 241 3.86 -6.17 0.19
C LEU A 241 4.50 -7.54 0.38
N PHE A 242 5.59 -7.62 1.14
CA PHE A 242 6.31 -8.84 1.44
C PHE A 242 5.38 -9.92 2.04
N LEU A 243 4.65 -9.59 3.11
CA LEU A 243 3.68 -10.49 3.76
C LEU A 243 2.62 -10.99 2.76
N ARG A 244 2.11 -10.09 1.90
CA ARG A 244 1.13 -10.44 0.87
C ARG A 244 1.69 -11.33 -0.23
N VAL A 245 2.98 -11.22 -0.56
CA VAL A 245 3.64 -12.11 -1.54
C VAL A 245 3.83 -13.47 -0.87
N ALA A 246 4.49 -13.50 0.29
CA ALA A 246 4.77 -14.74 1.04
C ALA A 246 3.50 -15.57 1.25
N LEU A 247 2.45 -14.98 1.83
CA LEU A 247 1.18 -15.67 2.03
C LEU A 247 0.52 -16.13 0.73
N GLN A 248 0.52 -15.30 -0.32
CA GLN A 248 -0.11 -15.71 -1.57
C GLN A 248 0.61 -16.90 -2.19
N THR A 249 1.95 -16.83 -2.30
CA THR A 249 2.75 -17.91 -2.87
C THR A 249 2.73 -19.19 -2.04
N SER A 250 2.53 -19.08 -0.72
CA SER A 250 2.44 -20.24 0.18
C SER A 250 1.04 -20.86 0.26
N LEU A 251 -0.02 -20.07 0.01
CA LEU A 251 -1.41 -20.56 -0.01
C LEU A 251 -1.90 -20.96 -1.40
N MET A 252 -1.08 -20.73 -2.44
CA MET A 252 -1.37 -21.18 -3.79
C MET A 252 -1.06 -22.66 -3.94
N ARG A 253 -1.99 -23.39 -4.54
CA ARG A 253 -1.78 -24.79 -4.94
C ARG A 253 -2.04 -24.91 -6.43
N ASN A 254 -1.12 -25.56 -7.12
CA ASN A 254 -1.24 -25.75 -8.57
C ASN A 254 -2.38 -26.71 -8.94
N ASP A 255 -2.80 -27.55 -7.99
CA ASP A 255 -3.87 -28.54 -8.19
C ASP A 255 -5.27 -27.97 -7.90
N ASP A 256 -5.38 -26.78 -7.32
CA ASP A 256 -6.67 -26.12 -7.07
C ASP A 256 -7.19 -25.51 -8.39
N GLU A 257 -8.47 -25.72 -8.72
CA GLU A 257 -9.13 -25.09 -9.88
C GLU A 257 -8.99 -23.55 -9.85
N GLU A 258 -9.07 -22.97 -8.64
CA GLU A 258 -8.78 -21.57 -8.38
C GLU A 258 -7.64 -21.39 -7.35
N PRO A 259 -6.38 -21.31 -7.81
CA PRO A 259 -5.20 -21.31 -6.92
C PRO A 259 -5.12 -20.11 -5.97
N HIS A 260 -5.96 -19.09 -6.16
CA HIS A 260 -5.94 -17.86 -5.38
C HIS A 260 -7.08 -17.72 -4.37
N VAL A 261 -8.06 -18.64 -4.34
CA VAL A 261 -9.24 -18.51 -3.46
C VAL A 261 -8.82 -18.45 -2.01
N ARG A 262 -8.00 -19.39 -1.54
CA ARG A 262 -7.53 -19.45 -0.15
C ARG A 262 -6.90 -18.13 0.32
N TYR A 263 -5.96 -17.61 -0.46
CA TYR A 263 -5.34 -16.31 -0.17
C TYR A 263 -6.35 -15.16 -0.18
N LYS A 264 -7.27 -15.14 -1.15
CA LYS A 264 -8.28 -14.07 -1.25
C LYS A 264 -9.26 -14.12 -0.07
N SER A 265 -9.69 -15.31 0.36
CA SER A 265 -10.54 -15.57 1.52
C SER A 265 -9.87 -15.12 2.81
N PHE A 266 -8.63 -15.56 3.05
CA PHE A 266 -7.87 -15.10 4.23
C PHE A 266 -7.73 -13.59 4.26
N MET A 267 -7.40 -12.98 3.13
CA MET A 267 -7.24 -11.54 3.08
C MET A 267 -8.56 -10.76 3.22
N LEU A 268 -9.72 -11.37 2.91
CA LEU A 268 -11.03 -10.82 3.25
C LEU A 268 -11.23 -10.88 4.77
N PHE A 269 -11.01 -12.05 5.36
CA PHE A 269 -11.08 -12.27 6.81
C PHE A 269 -10.16 -11.34 7.60
N PHE A 270 -8.88 -11.23 7.23
CA PHE A 270 -7.92 -10.33 7.87
C PHE A 270 -8.35 -8.86 7.82
N MET A 271 -8.92 -8.41 6.69
CA MET A 271 -9.46 -7.05 6.61
C MET A 271 -10.64 -6.86 7.57
N THR A 272 -11.52 -7.84 7.68
CA THR A 272 -12.63 -7.82 8.64
C THR A 272 -12.15 -7.82 10.09
N HIS A 273 -11.13 -8.61 10.42
CA HIS A 273 -10.46 -8.60 11.74
C HIS A 273 -9.94 -7.20 12.09
N VAL A 274 -9.26 -6.52 11.16
CA VAL A 274 -8.82 -5.13 11.37
C VAL A 274 -10.00 -4.15 11.47
N LEU A 275 -11.10 -4.38 10.75
CA LEU A 275 -12.31 -3.59 10.86
C LEU A 275 -12.96 -3.72 12.24
N GLN A 276 -12.99 -4.91 12.81
CA GLN A 276 -13.47 -5.13 14.18
C GLN A 276 -12.63 -4.32 15.18
N GLY A 277 -11.30 -4.42 15.11
CA GLY A 277 -10.42 -3.59 15.96
C GLY A 277 -10.63 -2.08 15.76
N ALA A 278 -10.94 -1.64 14.54
CA ALA A 278 -11.29 -0.24 14.25
C ALA A 278 -12.63 0.18 14.86
N LEU A 279 -13.63 -0.71 14.88
CA LEU A 279 -14.91 -0.48 15.54
C LEU A 279 -14.72 -0.35 17.05
N GLU A 280 -14.00 -1.28 17.68
CA GLU A 280 -13.70 -1.30 19.11
C GLU A 280 -12.91 -0.05 19.54
N ALA A 281 -11.95 0.38 18.71
CA ALA A 281 -11.19 1.62 18.93
C ALA A 281 -12.00 2.90 18.64
N SER A 282 -13.29 2.79 18.33
CA SER A 282 -14.16 3.92 17.97
C SER A 282 -13.55 4.83 16.91
N MET A 283 -13.05 4.23 15.82
CA MET A 283 -12.46 4.97 14.71
C MET A 283 -13.50 5.89 14.04
N PRO A 284 -13.07 6.99 13.39
CA PRO A 284 -13.95 7.91 12.68
C PRO A 284 -14.87 7.23 11.66
N SER A 285 -16.07 7.78 11.47
CA SER A 285 -17.12 7.16 10.65
C SER A 285 -16.72 7.02 9.18
N ASP A 286 -15.96 7.97 8.63
CA ASP A 286 -15.42 7.92 7.27
C ASP A 286 -14.45 6.75 7.09
N THR A 287 -13.59 6.50 8.09
CA THR A 287 -12.65 5.39 8.10
C THR A 287 -13.39 4.05 8.13
N LEU A 288 -14.35 3.89 9.06
CA LEU A 288 -15.17 2.68 9.16
C LEU A 288 -15.95 2.42 7.86
N PHE A 289 -16.60 3.44 7.31
CA PHE A 289 -17.34 3.33 6.05
C PHE A 289 -16.43 2.89 4.89
N LEU A 290 -15.25 3.51 4.75
CA LEU A 290 -14.30 3.18 3.70
C LEU A 290 -13.79 1.74 3.82
N MET A 291 -13.50 1.29 5.04
CA MET A 291 -13.06 -0.07 5.32
C MET A 291 -14.14 -1.08 4.93
N THR A 292 -15.38 -0.88 5.42
CA THR A 292 -16.54 -1.70 5.07
C THR A 292 -16.77 -1.76 3.57
N ALA A 293 -16.75 -0.61 2.87
CA ALA A 293 -16.94 -0.58 1.42
C ALA A 293 -15.85 -1.35 0.64
N LYS A 294 -14.60 -1.37 1.14
CA LYS A 294 -13.52 -2.18 0.54
C LYS A 294 -13.71 -3.67 0.79
N ILE A 295 -14.16 -4.05 1.97
CA ILE A 295 -14.46 -5.44 2.33
C ILE A 295 -15.65 -5.95 1.51
N SER A 296 -16.78 -5.23 1.47
CA SER A 296 -17.96 -5.63 0.70
C SER A 296 -17.65 -5.80 -0.79
N ARG A 297 -16.91 -4.87 -1.40
CA ARG A 297 -16.46 -5.04 -2.81
C ARG A 297 -15.56 -6.25 -3.01
N ARG A 298 -14.78 -6.63 -2.01
CA ARG A 298 -13.90 -7.79 -2.10
C ARG A 298 -14.67 -9.09 -1.94
N ALA A 299 -15.65 -9.14 -1.03
CA ALA A 299 -16.58 -10.25 -0.90
C ALA A 299 -17.33 -10.48 -2.22
N LEU A 300 -17.90 -9.43 -2.82
CA LEU A 300 -18.56 -9.52 -4.13
C LEU A 300 -17.65 -10.08 -5.23
N LYS A 301 -16.35 -9.69 -5.24
CA LYS A 301 -15.37 -10.18 -6.22
C LYS A 301 -14.91 -11.60 -5.97
N LEU A 302 -15.02 -12.10 -4.75
CA LEU A 302 -14.69 -13.48 -4.43
C LEU A 302 -15.76 -14.43 -4.99
N GLY A 303 -16.94 -13.90 -5.35
CA GLY A 303 -18.13 -14.70 -5.61
C GLY A 303 -18.71 -15.17 -4.28
N ALA A 304 -20.00 -15.53 -4.27
CA ALA A 304 -20.62 -16.21 -3.14
C ALA A 304 -20.00 -17.61 -3.01
N VAL A 305 -18.76 -17.68 -2.53
CA VAL A 305 -18.10 -18.93 -2.18
C VAL A 305 -18.81 -19.41 -0.93
N VAL A 306 -19.49 -20.55 -1.06
CA VAL A 306 -20.02 -21.48 -0.04
C VAL A 306 -20.18 -20.87 1.35
N GLU A 307 -21.41 -20.88 1.87
CA GLU A 307 -21.72 -20.55 3.27
C GLU A 307 -20.71 -21.24 4.21
N THR A 308 -19.71 -20.48 4.66
CA THR A 308 -18.65 -20.95 5.55
C THR A 308 -18.77 -20.17 6.85
N ALA A 309 -18.49 -20.81 7.98
CA ALA A 309 -18.65 -20.19 9.30
C ALA A 309 -17.92 -18.84 9.41
N TRP A 310 -16.70 -18.75 8.87
CA TRP A 310 -15.93 -17.51 8.87
C TRP A 310 -16.56 -16.37 8.04
N LEU A 311 -17.39 -16.67 7.03
CA LEU A 311 -18.13 -15.65 6.29
C LEU A 311 -19.27 -15.06 7.12
N GLN A 312 -19.92 -15.86 7.97
CA GLN A 312 -20.95 -15.38 8.89
C GLN A 312 -20.38 -14.39 9.91
N ASP A 313 -19.15 -14.63 10.38
CA ASP A 313 -18.45 -13.65 11.23
C ASP A 313 -18.16 -12.35 10.48
N VAL A 314 -17.77 -12.44 9.21
CA VAL A 314 -17.56 -11.27 8.36
C VAL A 314 -18.84 -10.45 8.21
N GLU A 315 -19.96 -11.10 7.93
CA GLU A 315 -21.27 -10.44 7.84
C GLU A 315 -21.70 -9.81 9.16
N THR A 316 -21.48 -10.52 10.28
CA THR A 316 -21.79 -10.03 11.62
C THR A 316 -21.03 -8.75 11.94
N ILE A 317 -19.71 -8.72 11.68
CA ILE A 317 -18.87 -7.53 11.92
C ILE A 317 -19.28 -6.38 11.01
N ILE A 318 -19.55 -6.65 9.72
CA ILE A 318 -20.05 -5.63 8.78
C ILE A 318 -21.37 -5.05 9.28
N GLY A 319 -22.31 -5.89 9.73
CA GLY A 319 -23.59 -5.49 10.29
C GLY A 319 -23.43 -4.61 11.53
N ALA A 320 -22.56 -4.99 12.46
CA ALA A 320 -22.25 -4.21 13.65
C ALA A 320 -21.69 -2.81 13.31
N VAL A 321 -20.77 -2.72 12.35
CA VAL A 321 -20.24 -1.43 11.88
C VAL A 321 -21.32 -0.58 11.22
N GLN A 322 -22.18 -1.18 10.40
CA GLN A 322 -23.29 -0.47 9.76
C GLN A 322 -24.27 0.09 10.80
N GLN A 323 -24.62 -0.70 11.82
CA GLN A 323 -25.47 -0.24 12.92
C GLN A 323 -24.83 0.94 13.67
N GLU A 324 -23.52 0.88 13.94
CA GLU A 324 -22.79 1.98 14.59
C GLU A 324 -22.76 3.24 13.72
N LEU A 325 -22.54 3.11 12.41
CA LEU A 325 -22.59 4.24 11.48
C LEU A 325 -23.98 4.88 11.43
N ILE A 326 -25.04 4.07 11.37
CA ILE A 326 -26.44 4.54 11.42
C ILE A 326 -26.72 5.24 12.75
N ARG A 327 -26.25 4.69 13.87
CA ARG A 327 -26.40 5.28 15.20
C ARG A 327 -25.74 6.66 15.27
N ARG A 328 -24.51 6.78 14.77
CA ARG A 328 -23.79 8.07 14.70
C ARG A 328 -24.50 9.06 13.79
N TRP A 329 -25.00 8.62 12.64
CA TRP A 329 -25.75 9.47 11.71
C TRP A 329 -27.03 10.01 12.35
N LYS A 330 -27.84 9.15 12.98
CA LYS A 330 -29.04 9.56 13.74
C LYS A 330 -28.72 10.52 14.88
N SER A 331 -27.54 10.41 15.48
CA SER A 331 -27.08 11.39 16.47
C SER A 331 -26.86 12.75 15.83
N VAL A 332 -26.18 12.81 14.68
CA VAL A 332 -25.93 14.07 13.94
C VAL A 332 -27.24 14.72 13.50
N GLU A 333 -28.19 13.94 12.95
CA GLU A 333 -29.50 14.45 12.51
C GLU A 333 -30.31 15.12 13.64
N LYS A 334 -30.12 14.69 14.89
CA LYS A 334 -30.81 15.27 16.06
C LYS A 334 -30.20 16.60 16.53
N HIS A 335 -28.99 16.95 16.12
CA HIS A 335 -28.35 18.21 16.49
C HIS A 335 -28.66 19.26 15.41
N GLN A 336 -29.21 20.41 15.81
CA GLN A 336 -29.50 21.50 14.87
C GLN A 336 -28.24 22.14 14.26
N ASP A 337 -27.12 22.12 14.99
CA ASP A 337 -25.82 22.62 14.53
C ASP A 337 -24.68 21.68 15.00
N PRO A 338 -24.53 20.50 14.37
CA PRO A 338 -23.56 19.49 14.79
C PRO A 338 -22.10 19.94 14.62
N LEU A 339 -21.86 20.98 13.82
CA LEU A 339 -20.52 21.50 13.52
C LEU A 339 -20.22 22.84 14.21
N GLY A 340 -21.16 23.38 14.99
CA GLY A 340 -21.01 24.70 15.61
C GLY A 340 -20.91 25.84 14.59
N THR A 341 -21.26 25.59 13.32
CA THR A 341 -21.14 26.55 12.22
C THR A 341 -22.17 27.66 12.30
N GLN A 342 -23.29 27.40 12.98
CA GLN A 342 -24.37 28.36 13.17
C GLN A 342 -24.20 29.19 14.44
N GLN A 343 -23.24 28.88 15.32
CA GLN A 343 -22.98 29.66 16.55
C GLN A 343 -22.59 31.12 16.28
N ASN A 344 -21.99 31.41 15.13
CA ASN A 344 -21.61 32.76 14.71
C ASN A 344 -22.59 33.37 13.68
N LEU A 345 -23.65 32.65 13.33
CA LEU A 345 -24.70 33.17 12.47
C LEU A 345 -25.70 33.88 13.38
N PHE A 346 -25.66 35.21 13.42
CA PHE A 346 -26.66 36.01 14.11
C PHE A 346 -27.75 36.37 13.08
N PRO A 347 -28.89 35.66 13.02
CA PRO A 347 -29.89 35.89 11.98
C PRO A 347 -30.47 37.31 12.04
N SER A 348 -30.42 37.93 13.22
CA SER A 348 -30.81 39.32 13.47
C SER A 348 -29.84 40.37 12.91
N GLN A 349 -28.63 39.98 12.52
CA GLN A 349 -27.63 40.87 11.89
C GLN A 349 -27.57 40.72 10.37
N LEU A 350 -28.23 39.70 9.79
CA LEU A 350 -28.31 39.49 8.36
C LEU A 350 -29.31 40.48 7.75
N SER A 351 -28.86 41.27 6.78
CA SER A 351 -29.71 42.14 5.97
C SER A 351 -29.52 41.76 4.52
N PHE A 352 -30.42 40.92 3.98
CA PHE A 352 -30.31 40.46 2.58
C PHE A 352 -30.20 41.59 1.55
N LEU A 353 -30.76 42.76 1.85
CA LEU A 353 -30.61 43.95 1.01
C LEU A 353 -29.20 44.54 1.09
N HIS A 354 -28.61 44.70 2.28
CA HIS A 354 -27.25 45.26 2.41
C HIS A 354 -26.14 44.24 2.17
N ASP A 355 -26.38 42.97 2.46
CA ASP A 355 -25.42 41.87 2.26
C ASP A 355 -25.26 41.49 0.78
N THR A 356 -26.16 41.99 -0.09
CA THR A 356 -26.02 41.91 -1.56
C THR A 356 -25.40 43.18 -2.17
N GLU A 357 -25.21 44.24 -1.37
CA GLU A 357 -24.63 45.51 -1.80
C GLU A 357 -23.10 45.51 -1.63
N LEU A 358 -22.37 45.14 -2.69
CA LEU A 358 -20.92 45.22 -2.69
C LEU A 358 -20.45 46.65 -2.99
N THR A 359 -20.13 47.43 -1.94
CA THR A 359 -19.60 48.80 -2.12
C THR A 359 -18.11 48.78 -2.48
N LEU A 360 -17.81 48.85 -3.78
CA LEU A 360 -16.43 48.95 -4.29
C LEU A 360 -15.93 50.40 -4.27
N SER A 361 -15.63 50.91 -3.07
CA SER A 361 -15.18 52.29 -2.83
C SER A 361 -13.96 52.72 -3.65
N ARG A 362 -13.10 51.76 -4.02
CA ARG A 362 -11.89 52.01 -4.83
C ARG A 362 -12.10 51.88 -6.34
N LEU A 363 -13.23 51.34 -6.79
CA LEU A 363 -13.51 51.13 -8.22
C LEU A 363 -13.76 52.44 -8.95
N ARG A 364 -14.53 53.37 -8.36
CA ARG A 364 -14.79 54.69 -8.98
C ARG A 364 -13.50 55.50 -9.20
N PRO A 365 -12.60 55.67 -8.21
CA PRO A 365 -11.30 56.32 -8.43
C PRO A 365 -10.42 55.58 -9.44
N TYR A 366 -10.47 54.24 -9.47
CA TYR A 366 -9.75 53.44 -10.47
C TYR A 366 -10.26 53.70 -11.89
N LEU A 367 -11.58 53.66 -12.10
CA LEU A 367 -12.23 53.92 -13.39
C LEU A 367 -11.99 55.37 -13.85
N ALA A 368 -12.01 56.35 -12.95
CA ALA A 368 -11.69 57.74 -13.25
C ALA A 368 -10.25 57.94 -13.74
N LYS A 369 -9.32 57.04 -13.38
CA LYS A 369 -7.94 57.04 -13.87
C LYS A 369 -7.78 56.34 -15.23
N VAL A 370 -8.77 55.60 -15.72
CA VAL A 370 -8.69 54.87 -17.00
C VAL A 370 -8.57 55.81 -18.21
N PRO A 371 -9.33 56.92 -18.33
CA PRO A 371 -9.17 57.87 -19.45
C PRO A 371 -7.81 58.55 -19.49
N ALA A 372 -7.16 58.72 -18.33
CA ALA A 372 -5.83 59.32 -18.21
C ALA A 372 -4.69 58.34 -18.52
N ARG A 373 -4.99 57.05 -18.75
CA ARG A 373 -3.99 56.09 -19.21
C ARG A 373 -3.78 56.33 -20.69
N SER A 374 -2.63 56.89 -21.04
CA SER A 374 -2.13 56.86 -22.41
C SER A 374 -1.98 55.39 -22.82
N ALA A 375 -2.79 54.96 -23.79
CA ALA A 375 -2.56 53.69 -24.45
C ALA A 375 -1.15 53.74 -25.07
N PRO A 376 -0.25 52.79 -24.76
CA PRO A 376 0.97 52.68 -25.53
C PRO A 376 0.59 52.52 -27.00
N ALA A 377 1.31 53.19 -27.90
CA ALA A 377 1.08 53.05 -29.34
C ALA A 377 1.15 51.56 -29.70
N SER A 378 0.00 50.96 -29.99
CA SER A 378 -0.09 49.57 -30.40
C SER A 378 0.57 49.44 -31.76
N THR A 379 1.71 48.75 -31.82
CA THR A 379 2.30 48.28 -33.08
C THR A 379 1.52 47.12 -33.71
N TYR A 380 0.47 46.64 -33.05
CA TYR A 380 -0.41 45.58 -33.56
C TYR A 380 -1.71 46.22 -34.08
N HIS A 381 -1.78 46.44 -35.40
CA HIS A 381 -2.96 46.98 -36.07
C HIS A 381 -4.05 45.94 -36.36
N HIS A 382 -3.81 44.66 -36.09
CA HIS A 382 -4.81 43.62 -36.31
C HIS A 382 -4.75 42.59 -35.19
N PHE A 383 -5.73 42.65 -34.30
CA PHE A 383 -6.15 41.50 -33.50
C PHE A 383 -7.30 40.83 -34.26
N THR A 384 -6.98 39.79 -35.02
CA THR A 384 -7.97 38.81 -35.44
C THR A 384 -8.19 37.87 -34.25
N SER A 385 -9.33 38.02 -33.60
CA SER A 385 -9.76 37.09 -32.56
C SER A 385 -9.99 35.72 -33.20
N ASP A 386 -9.09 34.77 -32.98
CA ASP A 386 -9.30 33.35 -33.28
C ASP A 386 -10.26 32.70 -32.25
N CYS A 387 -11.24 33.48 -31.77
CA CYS A 387 -12.33 32.91 -30.98
C CYS A 387 -13.36 32.39 -31.98
N GLY A 388 -13.45 31.06 -32.08
CA GLY A 388 -14.64 30.42 -32.64
C GLY A 388 -15.92 30.95 -31.99
N CYS A 389 -17.02 30.91 -32.74
CA CYS A 389 -18.33 31.35 -32.27
C CYS A 389 -18.61 30.77 -30.88
N ARG A 390 -18.82 31.63 -29.89
CA ARG A 390 -19.23 31.18 -28.56
C ARG A 390 -20.56 30.45 -28.70
N ILE A 391 -20.64 29.27 -28.10
CA ILE A 391 -21.86 28.47 -28.05
C ILE A 391 -22.97 29.34 -27.45
N SER A 392 -23.97 29.68 -28.27
CA SER A 392 -25.11 30.47 -27.84
C SER A 392 -25.93 29.65 -26.85
N GLN A 393 -26.04 30.12 -25.61
CA GLN A 393 -26.85 29.47 -24.58
C GLN A 393 -28.26 30.04 -24.61
N CYS A 394 -29.25 29.16 -24.82
CA CYS A 394 -30.67 29.48 -24.72
C CYS A 394 -31.30 28.61 -23.63
N SER A 395 -32.17 29.18 -22.79
CA SER A 395 -32.82 28.44 -21.70
C SER A 395 -33.84 27.40 -22.17
N LEU A 396 -34.19 27.40 -23.45
CA LEU A 396 -35.24 26.56 -24.04
C LEU A 396 -34.71 25.43 -24.94
N SER A 397 -33.40 25.38 -25.19
CA SER A 397 -32.80 24.35 -26.04
C SER A 397 -31.38 24.03 -25.59
N LEU A 398 -31.03 22.75 -25.60
CA LEU A 398 -29.65 22.34 -25.33
C LEU A 398 -28.73 22.88 -26.44
N PRO A 399 -27.54 23.40 -26.10
CA PRO A 399 -26.59 23.90 -27.08
C PRO A 399 -26.06 22.77 -27.98
N ASP A 400 -25.74 23.13 -29.22
CA ASP A 400 -25.19 22.19 -30.20
C ASP A 400 -23.80 21.69 -29.77
N LEU A 401 -23.72 20.40 -29.44
CA LEU A 401 -22.53 19.75 -28.92
C LEU A 401 -21.47 19.46 -30.01
N SER A 402 -21.82 19.57 -31.28
CA SER A 402 -20.88 19.38 -32.40
C SER A 402 -19.74 20.42 -32.39
N LEU A 403 -20.03 21.62 -31.87
CA LEU A 403 -19.08 22.74 -31.70
C LEU A 403 -17.97 22.46 -30.66
N LEU A 404 -18.05 21.37 -29.88
CA LEU A 404 -17.02 20.96 -28.93
C LEU A 404 -15.93 20.08 -29.56
N THR A 405 -16.07 19.67 -30.83
CA THR A 405 -15.22 18.64 -31.45
C THR A 405 -14.20 19.14 -32.46
N GLU A 406 -14.19 20.44 -32.80
CA GLU A 406 -13.17 21.03 -33.67
C GLU A 406 -11.92 21.41 -32.85
N GLY A 407 -11.14 20.39 -32.52
CA GLY A 407 -9.80 20.50 -31.95
C GLY A 407 -8.90 19.45 -32.59
N ASP A 408 -8.28 19.85 -33.70
CA ASP A 408 -7.09 19.30 -34.38
C ASP A 408 -6.69 17.84 -34.06
N ARG A 409 -7.00 16.92 -34.99
CA ARG A 409 -6.49 15.53 -34.98
C ARG A 409 -5.02 15.51 -35.40
N GLY A 410 -4.14 15.95 -34.50
CA GLY A 410 -2.70 15.71 -34.59
C GLY A 410 -2.37 14.24 -34.28
N GLN A 411 -1.90 13.52 -35.30
CA GLN A 411 -1.36 12.16 -35.20
C GLN A 411 -0.27 12.07 -34.13
N VAL A 412 -0.48 11.25 -33.10
CA VAL A 412 0.62 10.68 -32.30
C VAL A 412 0.91 9.29 -32.86
N ARG A 413 2.02 9.18 -33.60
CA ARG A 413 2.61 7.88 -33.95
C ARG A 413 3.23 7.27 -32.69
N LEU A 414 2.85 6.02 -32.40
CA LEU A 414 3.62 5.12 -31.53
C LEU A 414 4.82 4.56 -32.30
#